data_AF-A0A3S9VI78-F1
#
_entry.id   AF-A0A3S9VI78-F1
#
_cell.length_a   1.000
_cell.length_b   1.000
_cell.length_c   1.000
_cell.angle_alpha   90.00
_cell.angle_beta   90.00
_cell.angle_gamma   90.00
#
_symmetry.space_group_name_H-M   'P 1'
#
loop_
_entity.id
_entity.type
_entity.pdbx_description
1 polymer ?
#
loop_
_entity_poly.entity_id
_entity_poly.type
_entity_poly.pdbx_seq_one_letter_code
_entity_poly.pdbx_strand_id
1 'polypeptide(L)'
;MSRRRLVPVSILLAALGGASVQAQAQKPPPEAPNAVSPVLILPPTLPPKLVSTYPARDQVVAPGVLILKVAFDQQMSPTAWNYAPAAGAEPMDCVKTPRLLSDQKTFVLLCRVLPNRTYGVTLNAERAGGFANLGDNPAETAVLTFKVGADAPVTTMRRAMQAAGLNDDQTPVQDAPSAVASGAR
;
A
#
# COMPACT_ATOMS: atom_id res chain seq x y z
N MET A 1 48.78 -72.09 -22.43
CA MET A 1 48.33 -71.81 -21.04
C MET A 1 46.81 -72.03 -21.02
N SER A 2 46.32 -73.26 -20.85
CA SER A 2 46.01 -73.95 -19.59
C SER A 2 45.03 -73.17 -18.69
N ARG A 3 43.85 -73.65 -18.26
CA ARG A 3 43.10 -74.89 -18.47
C ARG A 3 41.64 -74.65 -18.04
N ARG A 4 40.74 -75.48 -18.57
CA ARG A 4 39.30 -75.58 -18.32
C ARG A 4 38.96 -76.26 -16.97
N ARG A 5 37.76 -75.91 -16.46
CA ARG A 5 36.74 -76.70 -15.70
C ARG A 5 37.06 -77.17 -14.27
N LEU A 6 36.10 -76.94 -13.36
CA LEU A 6 35.29 -77.97 -12.65
C LEU A 6 34.23 -77.34 -11.71
N VAL A 7 33.01 -77.86 -11.78
CA VAL A 7 31.84 -77.75 -10.87
C VAL A 7 31.93 -79.00 -9.94
N PRO A 8 31.49 -79.10 -8.64
CA PRO A 8 30.10 -78.86 -8.18
C PRO A 8 29.81 -78.58 -6.67
N VAL A 9 28.56 -78.14 -6.40
CA VAL A 9 27.58 -78.56 -5.34
C VAL A 9 27.96 -78.50 -3.84
N SER A 10 27.03 -77.92 -3.04
CA SER A 10 26.64 -78.23 -1.63
C SER A 10 26.73 -76.99 -0.70
N ILE A 11 25.87 -76.70 0.29
CA ILE A 11 24.54 -77.13 0.77
C ILE A 11 24.20 -76.17 1.94
N LEU A 12 22.92 -75.77 2.04
CA LEU A 12 22.12 -75.41 3.23
C LEU A 12 22.54 -74.33 4.28
N LEU A 13 21.49 -73.54 4.59
CA LEU A 13 20.96 -73.11 5.90
C LEU A 13 21.61 -71.99 6.73
N ALA A 14 20.82 -70.91 6.83
CA ALA A 14 20.33 -70.25 8.04
C ALA A 14 21.33 -69.74 9.10
N ALA A 15 21.39 -68.41 9.24
CA ALA A 15 21.43 -67.79 10.56
C ALA A 15 20.76 -66.41 10.51
N LEU A 16 19.78 -66.20 11.39
CA LEU A 16 19.20 -64.92 11.70
C LEU A 16 20.29 -63.97 12.22
N GLY A 17 20.37 -62.75 11.69
CA GLY A 17 21.24 -61.69 12.21
C GLY A 17 20.61 -60.34 11.91
N GLY A 18 20.16 -59.66 12.97
CA GLY A 18 19.23 -58.53 12.91
C GLY A 18 19.67 -57.34 12.06
N ALA A 19 18.67 -56.68 11.49
CA ALA A 19 18.78 -55.33 10.96
C ALA A 19 19.26 -54.39 12.07
N SER A 20 20.51 -53.96 11.99
CA SER A 20 20.97 -52.75 12.69
C SER A 20 20.92 -51.61 11.69
N VAL A 21 19.76 -50.95 11.61
CA VAL A 21 19.64 -49.63 11.00
C VAL A 21 20.38 -48.68 11.94
N GLN A 22 21.65 -48.38 11.65
CA GLN A 22 22.34 -47.27 12.30
C GLN A 22 21.73 -45.97 11.76
N ALA A 23 20.76 -45.43 12.49
CA ALA A 23 20.38 -44.04 12.39
C ALA A 23 21.62 -43.20 12.74
N GLN A 24 22.29 -42.66 11.73
CA GLN A 24 23.27 -41.60 11.94
C GLN A 24 22.51 -40.38 12.44
N ALA A 25 22.51 -40.18 13.77
CA ALA A 25 22.08 -38.94 14.37
C ALA A 25 23.01 -37.83 13.89
N GLN A 26 22.56 -37.07 12.89
CA GLN A 26 23.20 -35.84 12.47
C GLN A 26 23.22 -34.92 13.70
N LYS A 27 24.40 -34.67 14.27
CA LYS A 27 24.56 -33.75 15.40
C LYS A 27 24.10 -32.36 14.94
N PRO A 28 23.15 -31.70 15.63
CA PRO A 28 22.76 -30.33 15.29
C PRO A 28 24.01 -29.42 15.32
N PRO A 29 24.12 -28.44 14.40
CA PRO A 29 25.19 -27.45 14.45
C PRO A 29 25.20 -26.77 15.83
N PRO A 30 26.37 -26.46 16.40
CA PRO A 30 26.45 -25.77 17.67
C PRO A 30 25.81 -24.38 17.52
N GLU A 31 24.73 -24.15 18.26
CA GLU A 31 24.05 -22.86 18.34
C GLU A 31 25.00 -21.86 19.00
N ALA A 32 25.42 -20.83 18.26
CA ALA A 32 26.34 -19.83 18.75
C ALA A 32 25.66 -19.02 19.87
N PRO A 33 26.18 -19.04 21.10
CA PRO A 33 25.60 -18.28 22.19
C PRO A 33 25.75 -16.79 21.85
N ASN A 34 24.62 -16.10 21.69
CA ASN A 34 24.48 -14.65 21.47
C ASN A 34 24.53 -14.14 20.01
N ALA A 35 24.00 -14.87 19.03
CA ALA A 35 23.69 -14.28 17.73
C ALA A 35 22.47 -13.34 17.86
N VAL A 36 22.72 -12.03 18.01
CA VAL A 36 21.68 -11.00 17.93
C VAL A 36 21.63 -10.42 16.52
N SER A 37 20.43 -10.35 15.93
CA SER A 37 20.23 -9.69 14.64
C SER A 37 20.63 -8.21 14.74
N PRO A 38 21.35 -7.66 13.75
CA PRO A 38 21.73 -6.25 13.76
C PRO A 38 20.47 -5.37 13.72
N VAL A 39 20.38 -4.41 14.64
CA VAL A 39 19.35 -3.35 14.60
C VAL A 39 19.80 -2.31 13.58
N LEU A 40 19.01 -2.12 12.50
CA LEU A 40 19.25 -1.07 11.53
C LEU A 40 18.70 0.25 12.06
N ILE A 41 19.57 1.22 12.35
CA ILE A 41 19.18 2.59 12.68
C ILE A 41 19.14 3.39 11.37
N LEU A 42 17.93 3.77 10.94
CA LEU A 42 17.76 4.66 9.79
C LEU A 42 18.11 6.10 10.20
N PRO A 43 18.79 6.88 9.33
CA PRO A 43 18.98 8.30 9.57
C PRO A 43 17.62 9.01 9.75
N PRO A 44 17.52 10.04 10.62
CA PRO A 44 16.31 10.82 10.74
C PRO A 44 15.95 11.45 9.38
N THR A 45 14.68 11.33 8.98
CA THR A 45 14.17 11.90 7.74
C THR A 45 13.36 13.16 8.03
N LEU A 46 13.32 14.10 7.09
CA LEU A 46 12.57 15.33 7.25
C LEU A 46 11.06 15.08 7.02
N PRO A 47 10.17 15.86 7.66
CA PRO A 47 8.73 15.83 7.35
C PRO A 47 8.46 16.05 5.85
N PRO A 48 7.55 15.28 5.23
CA PRO A 48 7.16 15.50 3.84
C PRO A 48 6.53 16.88 3.65
N LYS A 49 6.86 17.53 2.54
CA LYS A 49 6.23 18.79 2.13
C LYS A 49 5.23 18.56 1.02
N LEU A 50 4.07 19.19 1.14
CA LEU A 50 3.07 19.22 0.08
C LEU A 50 3.58 20.08 -1.09
N VAL A 51 3.79 19.49 -2.26
CA VAL A 51 4.33 20.19 -3.44
C VAL A 51 3.24 20.62 -4.42
N SER A 52 2.16 19.86 -4.55
CA SER A 52 1.03 20.24 -5.39
C SER A 52 -0.25 19.54 -5.00
N THR A 53 -1.38 20.19 -5.32
CA THR A 53 -2.70 19.61 -5.19
C THR A 53 -3.50 19.82 -6.47
N TYR A 54 -4.45 18.93 -6.70
CA TYR A 54 -5.59 19.22 -7.57
C TYR A 54 -6.89 18.92 -6.81
N PRO A 55 -7.84 19.86 -6.74
CA PRO A 55 -7.74 21.26 -7.18
C PRO A 55 -6.57 22.01 -6.52
N ALA A 56 -6.02 23.00 -7.22
CA ALA A 56 -5.08 23.94 -6.61
C ALA A 56 -5.83 24.85 -5.63
N ARG A 57 -5.09 25.47 -4.69
CA ARG A 57 -5.65 26.43 -3.74
C ARG A 57 -6.40 27.53 -4.49
N ASP A 58 -7.62 27.80 -4.05
CA ASP A 58 -8.54 28.83 -4.57
C ASP A 58 -8.93 28.66 -6.05
N GLN A 59 -8.62 27.50 -6.65
CA GLN A 59 -9.05 27.17 -8.01
C GLN A 59 -10.58 27.09 -8.08
N VAL A 60 -11.14 27.48 -9.23
CA VAL A 60 -12.53 27.19 -9.60
C VAL A 60 -12.55 25.94 -10.47
N VAL A 61 -13.37 24.94 -10.11
CA VAL A 61 -13.55 23.70 -10.87
C VAL A 61 -15.01 23.47 -11.24
N ALA A 62 -15.25 22.64 -12.25
CA ALA A 62 -16.58 22.20 -12.62
C ALA A 62 -17.20 21.27 -11.55
N PRO A 63 -18.53 21.27 -11.37
CA PRO A 63 -19.21 20.36 -10.43
C PRO A 63 -19.17 18.89 -10.88
N GLY A 64 -19.51 17.96 -10.00
CA GLY A 64 -19.64 16.53 -10.31
C GLY A 64 -18.51 15.67 -9.74
N VAL A 65 -18.02 14.71 -10.54
CA VAL A 65 -16.93 13.80 -10.17
C VAL A 65 -15.62 14.57 -10.11
N LEU A 66 -14.95 14.48 -8.96
CA LEU A 66 -13.69 15.14 -8.67
C LEU A 66 -12.65 14.10 -8.26
N ILE A 67 -11.39 14.31 -8.61
CA ILE A 67 -10.28 13.57 -8.03
C ILE A 67 -9.47 14.55 -7.20
N LEU A 68 -9.37 14.31 -5.89
CA LEU A 68 -8.42 15.02 -5.06
C LEU A 68 -7.05 14.38 -5.27
N LYS A 69 -6.11 15.14 -5.84
CA LYS A 69 -4.70 14.75 -6.00
C LYS A 69 -3.85 15.52 -5.01
N VAL A 70 -2.94 14.82 -4.34
CA VAL A 70 -2.03 15.39 -3.34
C VAL A 70 -0.65 14.80 -3.58
N ALA A 71 0.33 15.64 -3.92
CA ALA A 71 1.70 15.19 -4.19
C ALA A 71 2.68 15.77 -3.16
N PHE A 72 3.59 14.93 -2.69
CA PHE A 72 4.65 15.31 -1.74
C PHE A 72 6.04 15.32 -2.40
N ASP A 73 7.02 15.93 -1.75
CA ASP A 73 8.41 16.02 -2.24
C ASP A 73 9.20 14.69 -2.11
N GLN A 74 8.72 13.77 -1.29
CA GLN A 74 9.40 12.52 -0.95
C GLN A 74 8.46 11.31 -0.97
N GLN A 75 9.05 10.11 -0.85
CA GLN A 75 8.29 8.86 -0.81
C GLN A 75 7.44 8.78 0.46
N MET A 76 6.20 8.32 0.30
CA MET A 76 5.17 8.30 1.31
C MET A 76 4.80 6.87 1.69
N SER A 77 4.35 6.69 2.93
CA SER A 77 3.81 5.41 3.40
C SER A 77 2.44 5.14 2.76
N PRO A 78 2.19 3.94 2.20
CA PRO A 78 0.90 3.59 1.61
C PRO A 78 -0.21 3.41 2.65
N THR A 79 0.13 3.26 3.93
CA THR A 79 -0.82 2.94 5.02
C THR A 79 -1.11 4.12 5.95
N ALA A 80 -0.39 5.23 5.81
CA ALA A 80 -0.51 6.39 6.69
C ALA A 80 -1.14 7.56 5.91
N TRP A 81 -2.38 7.91 6.27
CA TRP A 81 -3.13 9.01 5.68
C TRP A 81 -4.30 9.36 6.58
N ASN A 82 -4.57 10.66 6.73
CA ASN A 82 -5.87 11.13 7.20
C ASN A 82 -6.16 12.50 6.58
N TYR A 83 -7.45 12.77 6.47
CA TYR A 83 -7.96 14.03 6.00
C TYR A 83 -9.32 14.28 6.66
N ALA A 84 -9.64 15.54 6.88
CA ALA A 84 -10.90 15.98 7.45
C ALA A 84 -11.43 17.18 6.67
N PRO A 85 -12.73 17.52 6.80
CA PRO A 85 -13.25 18.77 6.25
C PRO A 85 -12.44 19.98 6.75
N ALA A 86 -12.26 20.99 5.89
CA ALA A 86 -11.67 22.26 6.31
C ALA A 86 -12.69 23.10 7.09
N ALA A 87 -12.23 23.82 8.11
CA ALA A 87 -13.09 24.71 8.89
C ALA A 87 -13.70 25.80 7.99
N GLY A 88 -15.02 25.98 8.06
CA GLY A 88 -15.75 26.99 7.28
C GLY A 88 -15.94 26.67 5.80
N ALA A 89 -15.60 25.46 5.34
CA ALA A 89 -15.83 25.00 3.97
C ALA A 89 -16.70 23.74 3.95
N GLU A 90 -17.34 23.49 2.81
CA GLU A 90 -18.17 22.30 2.63
C GLU A 90 -17.31 21.03 2.57
N PRO A 91 -17.74 19.93 3.21
CA PRO A 91 -17.06 18.64 3.08
C PRO A 91 -17.32 18.04 1.70
N MET A 92 -16.28 17.47 1.09
CA MET A 92 -16.43 16.66 -0.13
C MET A 92 -17.00 15.28 0.21
N ASP A 93 -17.80 14.71 -0.70
CA ASP A 93 -18.26 13.32 -0.61
C ASP A 93 -17.22 12.42 -1.28
N CYS A 94 -16.34 11.80 -0.50
CA CYS A 94 -15.20 11.01 -0.99
C CYS A 94 -15.30 9.53 -0.62
N VAL A 95 -14.69 8.68 -1.44
CA VAL A 95 -14.38 7.30 -1.03
C VAL A 95 -13.46 7.31 0.20
N LYS A 96 -13.39 6.19 0.92
CA LYS A 96 -12.66 6.14 2.20
C LYS A 96 -11.13 6.11 2.02
N THR A 97 -10.64 5.39 1.02
CA THR A 97 -9.22 5.05 0.92
C THR A 97 -8.58 5.76 -0.26
N PRO A 98 -7.56 6.61 -0.04
CA PRO A 98 -6.76 7.16 -1.14
C PRO A 98 -5.84 6.08 -1.72
N ARG A 99 -5.56 6.18 -3.02
CA ARG A 99 -4.55 5.35 -3.70
C ARG A 99 -3.21 6.08 -3.71
N LEU A 100 -2.14 5.45 -3.24
CA LEU A 100 -0.77 5.88 -3.53
C LEU A 100 -0.39 5.46 -4.97
N LEU A 101 0.08 6.42 -5.77
CA LEU A 101 0.52 6.19 -7.15
C LEU A 101 1.90 5.54 -7.22
N SER A 102 2.29 5.10 -8.42
CA SER A 102 3.55 4.41 -8.71
C SER A 102 4.80 5.28 -8.47
N ASP A 103 4.66 6.61 -8.45
CA ASP A 103 5.73 7.52 -8.06
C ASP A 103 6.05 7.46 -6.55
N GLN A 104 5.19 6.79 -5.76
CA GLN A 104 5.26 6.68 -4.31
C GLN A 104 5.20 8.03 -3.57
N LYS A 105 4.79 9.10 -4.23
CA LYS A 105 4.69 10.46 -3.66
C LYS A 105 3.31 11.06 -3.76
N THR A 106 2.49 10.56 -4.68
CA THR A 106 1.20 11.15 -5.01
C THR A 106 0.06 10.26 -4.56
N PHE A 107 -0.88 10.84 -3.81
CA PHE A 107 -2.15 10.21 -3.48
C PHE A 107 -3.27 10.76 -4.35
N VAL A 108 -4.18 9.88 -4.75
CA VAL A 108 -5.41 10.24 -5.46
C VAL A 108 -6.62 9.67 -4.74
N LEU A 109 -7.68 10.48 -4.64
CA LEU A 109 -8.92 10.13 -3.95
C LEU A 109 -10.12 10.55 -4.79
N LEU A 110 -11.05 9.62 -5.01
CA LEU A 110 -12.29 9.88 -5.73
C LEU A 110 -13.29 10.60 -4.83
N CYS A 111 -13.83 11.72 -5.30
CA CYS A 111 -14.80 12.54 -4.60
C CYS A 111 -15.93 13.04 -5.51
N ARG A 112 -16.94 13.66 -4.90
CA ARG A 112 -18.02 14.38 -5.56
C ARG A 112 -18.25 15.74 -4.91
N VAL A 113 -18.54 16.73 -5.77
CA VAL A 113 -18.85 18.11 -5.36
C VAL A 113 -20.06 18.67 -6.12
N LEU A 114 -20.78 19.57 -5.48
CA LEU A 114 -21.97 20.24 -6.01
C LEU A 114 -21.65 21.67 -6.48
N PRO A 115 -22.40 22.23 -7.44
CA PRO A 115 -22.16 23.57 -7.97
C PRO A 115 -22.37 24.67 -6.92
N ASN A 116 -21.75 25.83 -7.17
CA ASN A 116 -21.92 27.08 -6.42
C ASN A 116 -21.58 26.97 -4.93
N ARG A 117 -20.51 26.25 -4.61
CA ARG A 117 -20.04 26.01 -3.24
C ARG A 117 -18.54 26.19 -3.13
N THR A 118 -18.08 26.44 -1.90
CA THR A 118 -16.66 26.40 -1.54
C THR A 118 -16.42 25.14 -0.73
N TYR A 119 -15.54 24.28 -1.23
CA TYR A 119 -15.15 23.04 -0.57
C TYR A 119 -13.77 23.17 0.05
N GLY A 120 -13.48 22.33 1.04
CA GLY A 120 -12.14 22.27 1.58
C GLY A 120 -11.82 21.00 2.35
N VAL A 121 -10.53 20.72 2.44
CA VAL A 121 -9.96 19.57 3.12
C VAL A 121 -8.74 20.01 3.93
N THR A 122 -8.64 19.48 5.14
CA THR A 122 -7.47 19.56 6.00
C THR A 122 -6.75 18.21 5.93
N LEU A 123 -5.54 18.20 5.38
CA LEU A 123 -4.64 17.06 5.41
C LEU A 123 -3.91 17.05 6.75
N ASN A 124 -3.78 15.88 7.38
CA ASN A 124 -3.15 15.75 8.70
C ASN A 124 -3.80 16.67 9.75
N ALA A 125 -5.15 16.70 9.78
CA ALA A 125 -5.91 17.40 10.81
C ALA A 125 -5.61 16.81 12.20
N GLU A 126 -5.47 15.48 12.24
CA GLU A 126 -4.87 14.77 13.36
C GLU A 126 -3.46 14.36 12.95
N ARG A 127 -2.45 14.61 13.79
CA ARG A 127 -1.06 14.32 13.42
C ARG A 127 -0.76 12.81 13.44
N ALA A 128 -1.40 12.08 14.35
CA ALA A 128 -1.25 10.62 14.43
C ALA A 128 -1.97 9.95 13.26
N GLY A 129 -1.30 9.00 12.59
CA GLY A 129 -1.87 8.26 11.46
C GLY A 129 -2.10 9.09 10.19
N GLY A 130 -1.60 10.33 10.13
CA GLY A 130 -1.67 11.18 8.95
C GLY A 130 -0.72 10.74 7.84
N PHE A 131 -0.77 11.44 6.71
CA PHE A 131 0.21 11.34 5.63
C PHE A 131 1.62 11.46 6.20
N ALA A 132 2.44 10.43 6.00
CA ALA A 132 3.80 10.35 6.52
C ALA A 132 4.73 9.71 5.49
N ASN A 133 6.04 9.95 5.63
CA ASN A 133 7.03 9.23 4.84
C ASN A 133 7.26 7.80 5.34
N LEU A 134 8.14 7.07 4.66
CA LEU A 134 8.52 5.69 5.03
C LEU A 134 9.23 5.58 6.39
N GLY A 135 9.68 6.71 6.97
CA GLY A 135 10.27 6.78 8.30
C GLY A 135 9.29 7.28 9.37
N ASP A 136 7.98 7.19 9.11
CA ASP A 136 6.89 7.60 10.00
C ASP A 136 6.91 9.09 10.42
N ASN A 137 7.62 9.93 9.67
CA ASN A 137 7.59 11.38 9.91
C ASN A 137 6.33 11.97 9.24
N PRO A 138 5.39 12.54 10.03
CA PRO A 138 4.15 13.08 9.48
C PRO A 138 4.42 14.36 8.71
N ALA A 139 3.73 14.53 7.59
CA ALA A 139 3.69 15.79 6.87
C ALA A 139 3.06 16.90 7.73
N GLU A 140 3.38 18.15 7.43
CA GLU A 140 2.73 19.30 8.05
C GLU A 140 1.23 19.34 7.71
N THR A 141 0.44 19.84 8.65
CA THR A 141 -0.99 20.05 8.42
C THR A 141 -1.18 21.07 7.31
N ALA A 142 -1.98 20.72 6.29
CA ALA A 142 -2.23 21.57 5.15
C ALA A 142 -3.74 21.72 4.92
N VAL A 143 -4.20 22.95 4.76
CA VAL A 143 -5.59 23.26 4.42
C VAL A 143 -5.68 23.65 2.96
N LEU A 144 -6.52 22.96 2.21
CA LEU A 144 -6.87 23.25 0.83
C LEU A 144 -8.33 23.70 0.76
N THR A 145 -8.58 24.84 0.13
CA THR A 145 -9.91 25.34 -0.22
C THR A 145 -9.99 25.60 -1.71
N PHE A 146 -11.13 25.31 -2.31
CA PHE A 146 -11.40 25.57 -3.72
C PHE A 146 -12.89 25.85 -3.94
N LYS A 147 -13.20 26.47 -5.08
CA LYS A 147 -14.57 26.84 -5.45
C LYS A 147 -15.08 25.91 -6.54
N VAL A 148 -16.39 25.67 -6.54
CA VAL A 148 -17.07 24.93 -7.59
C VAL A 148 -18.03 25.85 -8.31
N GLY A 149 -17.82 26.00 -9.62
CA GLY A 149 -18.62 26.87 -10.48
C GLY A 149 -19.98 26.27 -10.83
N ALA A 150 -20.63 26.88 -11.83
CA ALA A 150 -21.91 26.45 -12.38
C ALA A 150 -21.78 25.82 -13.79
N ASP A 151 -20.56 25.52 -14.22
CA ASP A 151 -20.28 24.90 -15.52
C ASP A 151 -20.90 23.50 -15.64
N ALA A 152 -20.90 22.97 -16.86
CA ALA A 152 -21.38 21.61 -17.13
C ALA A 152 -20.68 20.58 -16.21
N PRO A 153 -21.44 19.72 -15.48
CA PRO A 153 -20.83 18.79 -14.56
C PRO A 153 -19.92 17.75 -15.22
N VAL A 154 -18.83 17.42 -14.55
CA VAL A 154 -18.00 16.26 -14.84
C VAL A 154 -18.74 15.01 -14.38
N THR A 155 -19.21 14.19 -15.32
CA THR A 155 -20.03 12.99 -15.02
C THR A 155 -19.29 11.67 -15.22
N THR A 156 -18.05 11.70 -15.69
CA THR A 156 -17.28 10.49 -16.02
C THR A 156 -15.92 10.50 -15.35
N MET A 157 -15.45 9.31 -14.95
CA MET A 157 -14.10 9.13 -14.39
C MET A 157 -13.02 9.65 -15.33
N ARG A 158 -13.11 9.34 -16.63
CA ARG A 158 -12.12 9.78 -17.63
C ARG A 158 -11.96 11.30 -17.67
N ARG A 159 -13.07 12.05 -17.63
CA ARG A 159 -13.02 13.53 -17.59
C ARG A 159 -12.44 14.04 -16.28
N ALA A 160 -12.76 13.41 -15.15
CA ALA A 160 -12.19 13.76 -13.86
C ALA A 160 -10.66 13.51 -13.81
N MET A 161 -10.21 12.37 -14.35
CA MET A 161 -8.79 12.02 -14.54
C MET A 161 -8.07 13.05 -15.40
N GLN A 162 -8.65 13.42 -16.55
CA GLN A 162 -8.10 14.44 -17.43
C GLN A 162 -7.96 15.78 -16.73
N ALA A 163 -8.98 16.21 -15.98
CA ALA A 163 -8.96 17.47 -15.25
C ALA A 163 -7.89 17.48 -14.13
N ALA A 164 -7.64 16.34 -13.50
CA ALA A 164 -6.56 16.15 -12.52
C ALA A 164 -5.17 15.91 -13.15
N GLY A 165 -5.07 15.84 -14.48
CA GLY A 165 -3.82 15.53 -15.20
C GLY A 165 -3.28 14.14 -14.87
N LEU A 166 -4.16 13.14 -14.80
CA LEU A 166 -3.82 11.75 -14.52
C LEU A 166 -3.88 10.88 -15.78
N ASN A 167 -2.97 9.91 -15.84
CA ASN A 167 -2.92 8.87 -16.88
C ASN A 167 -3.83 7.68 -16.52
N ASP A 168 -4.14 6.82 -17.50
CA ASP A 168 -5.07 5.69 -17.31
C ASP A 168 -4.65 4.72 -16.19
N ASP A 169 -3.34 4.53 -15.98
CA ASP A 169 -2.77 3.68 -14.93
C ASP A 169 -2.85 4.28 -13.51
N GLN A 170 -3.25 5.56 -13.40
CA GLN A 170 -3.32 6.32 -12.15
C GLN A 170 -4.76 6.44 -11.59
N THR A 171 -5.67 5.58 -12.06
CA THR A 171 -7.08 5.56 -11.61
C THR A 171 -7.21 5.40 -10.09
N PRO A 172 -7.99 6.25 -9.38
CA PRO A 172 -8.23 6.10 -7.94
C PRO A 172 -8.95 4.80 -7.57
N VAL A 173 -8.94 4.45 -6.28
CA VAL A 173 -9.87 3.44 -5.76
C VAL A 173 -11.30 3.93 -6.00
N GLN A 174 -12.14 3.07 -6.59
CA GLN A 174 -13.52 3.41 -6.95
C GLN A 174 -14.55 2.90 -5.93
N ASP A 175 -14.19 1.91 -5.12
CA ASP A 175 -15.11 1.29 -4.18
C ASP A 175 -15.20 2.08 -2.87
N ALA A 176 -16.43 2.37 -2.44
CA ALA A 176 -16.73 2.48 -1.01
C ALA A 176 -16.72 1.05 -0.43
N PRO A 177 -16.34 0.82 0.85
CA PRO A 177 -16.31 -0.53 1.41
C PRO A 177 -17.65 -1.20 1.15
N SER A 178 -17.63 -2.35 0.46
CA SER A 178 -18.81 -3.18 0.32
C SER A 178 -19.30 -3.46 1.73
N ALA A 179 -20.54 -3.04 2.05
CA ALA A 179 -21.25 -3.70 3.12
C ALA A 179 -21.31 -5.16 2.70
N VAL A 180 -20.49 -5.99 3.33
CA VAL A 180 -20.61 -7.43 3.23
C VAL A 180 -22.08 -7.68 3.53
N ALA A 181 -22.84 -8.08 2.52
CA ALA A 181 -24.18 -8.55 2.73
C ALA A 181 -24.03 -9.67 3.76
N SER A 182 -24.46 -9.40 4.99
CA SER A 182 -24.67 -10.41 6.01
C SER A 182 -25.80 -11.31 5.52
N GLY A 183 -25.50 -12.13 4.53
CA GLY A 183 -26.26 -13.31 4.18
C GLY A 183 -25.71 -14.43 5.03
N ALA A 184 -26.39 -14.77 6.13
CA ALA A 184 -26.53 -16.13 6.61
C ALA A 184 -27.44 -16.20 7.85
N ARG A 185 -28.65 -16.72 7.60
CA ARG A 185 -29.53 -17.52 8.48
C ARG A 185 -30.41 -16.78 9.48
#